data_AF-A0A920AFQ8-F1
#
_entry.id   AF-A0A920AFQ8-F1
#
_cell.length_a   1.000
_cell.length_b   1.000
_cell.length_c   1.000
_cell.angle_alpha   90.00
_cell.angle_beta   90.00
_cell.angle_gamma   90.00
#
_symmetry.space_group_name_H-M   'P 1'
#
loop_
_entity.id
_entity.type
_entity.pdbx_description
1 polymer ?
#
loop_
_entity_poly.entity_id
_entity_poly.type
_entity_poly.pdbx_seq_one_letter_code
_entity_poly.pdbx_strand_id
1 'polypeptide(L)' 'MTIHFDSMDPGTYAISILHDEDQSGDMGMGGFFNLIPQEGFGFSNNPEIGFSEPEFNVCKFELEEGLIVSVPISLIYM' A
#
# COMPACT_ATOMS: atom_id res chain seq x y z
N MET A 1 -8.16 5.22 9.24
CA MET A 1 -8.98 4.01 8.97
C MET A 1 -8.25 2.81 9.53
N THR A 2 -8.97 1.83 10.08
CA THR A 2 -8.37 0.56 10.54
C THR A 2 -9.13 -0.58 9.86
N ILE A 3 -8.38 -1.51 9.27
CA ILE A 3 -8.92 -2.70 8.61
C ILE A 3 -8.38 -3.91 9.38
N HIS A 4 -9.28 -4.85 9.67
CA HIS A 4 -8.95 -6.09 10.37
C HIS A 4 -9.05 -7.26 9.39
N PHE A 5 -8.00 -8.07 9.36
CA PHE A 5 -7.98 -9.34 8.64
C PHE A 5 -7.83 -10.45 9.67
N ASP A 6 -8.82 -11.33 9.74
CA ASP A 6 -8.84 -12.47 10.65
C ASP A 6 -8.49 -13.77 9.92
N SER A 7 -7.96 -14.75 10.65
CA SER A 7 -7.71 -16.11 10.16
C SER A 7 -6.79 -16.17 8.93
N MET A 8 -5.75 -15.31 8.90
CA MET A 8 -4.70 -15.41 7.89
C MET A 8 -3.72 -16.53 8.21
N ASP A 9 -3.31 -17.28 7.19
CA ASP A 9 -2.23 -18.26 7.30
C ASP A 9 -0.89 -17.57 7.58
N PRO A 10 0.05 -18.23 8.28
CA PRO A 10 1.41 -17.73 8.41
C PRO A 10 2.08 -17.58 7.05
N GLY A 11 2.83 -16.50 6.84
CA GLY A 11 3.45 -16.22 5.56
C GLY A 11 4.09 -14.84 5.47
N THR A 12 4.56 -14.52 4.26
CA THR A 12 5.15 -13.22 3.94
C THR A 12 4.16 -12.40 3.12
N TYR A 13 3.83 -11.22 3.61
CA TYR A 13 2.80 -10.36 3.03
C TYR A 13 3.33 -8.97 2.76
N ALA A 14 2.72 -8.26 1.82
CA ALA A 14 2.84 -6.83 1.65
C ALA A 14 1.44 -6.26 1.39
N ILE A 15 1.21 -5.01 1.78
CA ILE A 15 -0.06 -4.31 1.60
C ILE A 15 0.19 -3.10 0.72
N SER A 16 -0.63 -2.92 -0.31
CA SER A 16 -0.81 -1.65 -1.02
C SER A 16 -2.21 -1.11 -0.75
N ILE A 17 -2.33 0.21 -0.67
CA ILE A 17 -3.61 0.91 -0.48
C ILE A 17 -3.76 1.93 -1.59
N LEU A 18 -4.95 1.96 -2.18
CA LEU A 18 -5.45 3.01 -3.05
C LEU A 18 -6.63 3.70 -2.33
N HIS A 19 -6.56 5.02 -2.18
CA HIS A 19 -7.69 5.86 -1.81
C HIS A 19 -8.36 6.35 -3.09
N ASP A 20 -9.26 5.53 -3.61
CA ASP A 20 -10.09 5.83 -4.78
C ASP A 20 -11.14 6.88 -4.38
N GLU A 21 -10.86 8.15 -4.70
CA GLU A 21 -11.67 9.30 -4.30
C GLU A 21 -12.83 9.53 -5.27
N ASP A 22 -12.63 9.17 -6.54
CA ASP A 22 -13.61 9.36 -7.61
C ASP A 22 -14.46 8.11 -7.93
N GLN A 23 -14.20 7.00 -7.24
CA GLN A 23 -14.90 5.71 -7.37
C GLN A 23 -14.73 5.08 -8.76
N SER A 24 -13.61 5.34 -9.41
CA SER A 24 -13.29 4.74 -10.70
C SER A 24 -12.88 3.27 -10.60
N GLY A 25 -12.39 2.84 -9.44
CA GLY A 25 -11.84 1.50 -9.19
C GLY A 25 -10.38 1.35 -9.62
N ASP A 26 -9.75 2.39 -10.14
CA ASP A 26 -8.36 2.40 -10.62
C ASP A 26 -7.62 3.63 -10.11
N MET A 27 -6.28 3.62 -10.18
CA MET A 27 -5.48 4.79 -9.84
C MET A 27 -5.57 5.85 -10.95
N GLY A 28 -6.13 7.01 -10.65
CA GLY A 28 -6.04 8.17 -11.52
C GLY A 28 -4.59 8.58 -11.78
N MET A 29 -4.21 8.72 -13.06
CA MET A 29 -2.85 9.13 -13.47
C MET A 29 -2.89 10.45 -14.23
N GLY A 30 -1.87 11.28 -14.05
CA GLY A 30 -1.79 12.62 -14.65
C GLY A 30 -0.38 13.20 -14.67
N GLY A 31 -0.30 14.53 -14.81
CA GLY A 31 0.97 15.25 -14.82
C GLY A 31 1.86 14.99 -16.03
N PHE A 32 3.17 15.03 -15.83
CA PHE A 32 4.14 14.86 -16.91
C PHE A 32 4.08 13.42 -17.47
N PHE A 33 3.75 13.29 -18.76
CA PHE A 33 3.56 12.00 -19.44
C PHE A 33 2.53 11.04 -18.81
N ASN A 34 1.58 11.54 -18.01
CA ASN A 34 0.57 10.70 -17.35
C ASN A 34 1.16 9.66 -16.38
N LEU A 35 2.26 10.03 -15.69
CA LEU A 35 3.02 9.14 -14.80
C LEU A 35 2.85 9.47 -13.31
N ILE A 36 2.07 10.48 -12.95
CA ILE A 36 1.92 10.92 -11.56
C ILE A 36 0.53 10.50 -11.04
N PRO A 37 0.46 9.63 -10.01
CA PRO A 37 -0.75 9.38 -9.23
C PRO A 37 -1.47 10.66 -8.84
N GLN A 38 -2.78 10.69 -9.04
CA GLN A 38 -3.64 11.84 -8.73
C GLN A 38 -4.50 11.63 -7.49
N GLU A 39 -4.45 10.44 -6.89
CA GLU A 39 -5.18 10.10 -5.67
C GLU A 39 -4.24 9.48 -4.64
N GLY A 40 -4.72 9.30 -3.42
CA GLY A 40 -3.91 8.83 -2.32
C GLY A 40 -3.48 7.37 -2.50
N PHE A 41 -2.21 7.08 -2.28
CA PHE A 41 -1.71 5.70 -2.27
C PHE A 41 -0.72 5.46 -1.14
N GLY A 42 -0.49 4.19 -0.78
CA GLY A 42 0.47 3.84 0.27
C GLY A 42 0.84 2.36 0.27
N PHE A 43 1.95 2.05 0.93
CA PHE A 43 2.49 0.69 1.02
C PHE A 43 2.91 0.35 2.45
N SER A 44 2.86 -0.93 2.81
CA SER A 44 3.43 -1.44 4.06
C SER A 44 4.93 -1.12 4.15
N ASN A 45 5.42 -0.95 5.38
CA ASN A 45 6.77 -0.45 5.72
C ASN A 45 7.07 1.01 5.34
N ASN A 46 6.16 1.72 4.68
CA ASN A 46 6.32 3.13 4.28
C ASN A 46 7.69 3.41 3.60
N PRO A 47 8.03 2.70 2.51
CA PRO A 47 9.29 2.93 1.81
C PRO A 47 9.34 4.36 1.24
N GLU A 48 10.55 4.84 0.97
CA GLU A 48 10.72 6.08 0.20
C GLU A 48 10.13 5.90 -1.21
N ILE A 49 9.29 6.84 -1.64
CA ILE A 49 8.67 6.82 -2.96
C ILE A 49 9.56 7.58 -3.94
N GLY A 50 10.01 6.86 -4.97
CA GLY A 50 10.83 7.39 -6.05
C GLY A 50 10.05 7.57 -7.35
N PHE A 51 10.72 7.32 -8.47
CA PHE A 51 10.13 7.42 -9.82
C PHE A 51 9.28 6.21 -10.22
N SER A 52 9.33 5.12 -9.46
CA SER A 52 8.59 3.88 -9.70
C SER A 52 7.99 3.35 -8.41
N GLU A 53 7.09 2.38 -8.54
CA GLU A 53 6.57 1.63 -7.41
C GLU A 53 7.70 0.92 -6.63
N PRO A 54 7.56 0.78 -5.30
CA PRO A 54 8.50 0.04 -4.49
C PRO A 54 8.42 -1.47 -4.78
N GLU A 55 9.56 -2.15 -4.69
CA GLU A 55 9.59 -3.61 -4.83
C GLU A 55 8.91 -4.32 -3.64
N PHE A 56 8.34 -5.50 -3.89
CA PHE A 56 7.74 -6.34 -2.84
C PHE A 56 8.68 -6.55 -1.63
N ASN A 57 9.98 -6.72 -1.89
CA ASN A 57 10.97 -6.99 -0.84
C ASN A 57 11.13 -5.86 0.17
N VAL A 58 10.86 -4.61 -0.19
CA VAL A 58 10.94 -3.48 0.76
C VAL A 58 9.61 -3.27 1.49
N CYS A 59 8.50 -3.70 0.89
CA CYS A 59 7.17 -3.59 1.48
C CYS A 59 6.79 -4.78 2.38
N LYS A 60 7.50 -5.92 2.27
CA LYS A 60 7.08 -7.16 2.92
C LYS A 60 7.27 -7.16 4.44
N PHE A 61 6.42 -7.92 5.12
CA PHE A 61 6.53 -8.29 6.52
C PHE A 61 6.12 -9.76 6.70
N GLU A 62 6.52 -10.35 7.83
CA GLU A 62 6.21 -11.73 8.17
C GLU A 62 5.03 -11.77 9.14
N LEU A 63 4.10 -12.69 8.89
CA LEU A 63 3.03 -13.08 9.80
C LEU A 63 3.32 -14.50 10.28
N GLU A 64 3.54 -14.66 11.58
CA GLU A 64 3.69 -15.99 12.19
C GLU A 64 2.37 -16.44 12.84
N GLU A 65 2.26 -17.74 13.07
CA GLU A 65 1.07 -18.34 13.66
C GLU A 65 0.76 -17.76 15.05
N GLY A 66 -0.48 -17.32 15.25
CA GLY A 66 -0.94 -16.77 16.53
C GLY A 66 -0.45 -15.36 16.86
N LEU A 67 0.29 -14.71 15.96
CA LEU A 67 0.71 -13.32 16.13
C LEU A 67 -0.30 -12.34 15.56
N ILE A 68 -0.47 -11.21 16.27
CA ILE A 68 -1.18 -10.04 15.76
C ILE A 68 -0.13 -9.04 15.30
N VAL A 69 -0.14 -8.72 14.01
CA VAL A 69 0.76 -7.73 13.41
C VAL A 69 -0.02 -6.45 13.11
N SER A 70 0.45 -5.31 13.61
CA SER A 70 -0.07 -3.99 13.27
C SER A 70 0.84 -3.33 12.23
N VAL A 71 0.30 -3.05 11.04
CA VAL A 71 1.05 -2.46 9.93
C VAL A 71 0.54 -1.03 9.67
N PRO A 72 1.20 0.00 10.22
CA PRO A 72 0.82 1.38 9.93
C PRO A 72 1.23 1.77 8.51
N ILE A 73 0.29 2.32 7.74
CA ILE A 73 0.50 2.81 6.38
C ILE A 73 0.13 4.29 6.31
N SER A 74 1.07 5.09 5.83
CA SER A 74 0.87 6.50 5.51
C SER A 74 0.44 6.64 4.06
N LEU A 75 -0.67 7.34 3.83
CA LEU A 75 -1.08 7.71 2.49
C LEU A 75 -0.29 8.94 2.02
N ILE A 76 0.15 8.87 0.77
CA ILE A 76 0.88 9.93 0.09
C ILE A 76 -0.03 10.47 -1.01
N TYR A 77 -0.04 11.80 -1.12
CA TYR A 77 -0.75 12.56 -2.13
C TYR A 77 0.27 13.44 -2.85
N MET A 78 0.23 13.47 -4.18
CA MET A 78 1.22 14.16 -5.02
C MET A 78 0.64 15.36 -5.75
#